data_AF-A0A847LHI2-F1
#
_entry.id   AF-A0A847LHI2-F1
#
_cell.length_a   1.000
_cell.length_b   1.000
_cell.length_c   1.000
_cell.angle_alpha   90.00
_cell.angle_beta   90.00
_cell.angle_gamma   90.00
#
_symmetry.space_group_name_H-M   'P 1'
#
loop_
_entity.id
_entity.type
_entity.pdbx_description
1 polymer ?
#
loop_
_entity_poly.entity_id
_entity_poly.type
_entity_poly.pdbx_seq_one_letter_code
_entity_poly.pdbx_strand_id
1 'polypeptide(L)'
;MDRGINLIRATAGLLLAVTILLAGAGSLHARDALYERNGEVYLLLGGDYCLYRGVYRLNNPSNSPTNLKIGRLYDPGPSMSLAVDLDRNLNTVSIETTNLSTMMMARQVVDNSCLTDWVNSSTYQNYPSPSVWTAAQRAGFGAHQYCHHYLPGATTANPGTLYRAGNPGDRIWGSTTNRPFCGGPGIPLGVVGNAPLPPGYITVLVPGEDSIYAGKQWYAVPNGSWYSSWNTAPTNGNYCGLVPQPPTSYVVNQDTFVGNNYNWKLLSWHDGMTDPTTGASVGSSYQYTFSRNRRNACLDSCQTSTTPYGVTFVPRFTSVAFMPFTMNGTVQNASRTYFFSKEKTTTSYYITKSTAGGGLVNYTPSSDNPIIGSPTSTNVSNPDLGARWIGVSSKTGTDDWVYVMGTPNIQSWYNAAANANVTNMNIVGVSVSNQWNQKGGIIFAYDKTSNSIYKLVRDENLHTTTEYEIF
;
A
#
# COMPACT_ATOMS: atom_id res chain seq x y z
N MET A 1 83.67 -13.15 4.48
CA MET A 1 82.62 -13.96 5.14
C MET A 1 81.30 -13.20 5.35
N ASP A 2 81.19 -11.90 5.00
CA ASP A 2 80.00 -11.09 5.33
C ASP A 2 78.86 -11.01 4.31
N ARG A 3 78.99 -11.64 3.13
CA ARG A 3 77.90 -11.63 2.13
C ARG A 3 76.84 -12.72 2.35
N GLY A 4 77.12 -13.75 3.14
CA GLY A 4 76.18 -14.85 3.43
C GLY A 4 75.15 -14.53 4.52
N ILE A 5 75.46 -13.63 5.45
CA ILE A 5 74.59 -13.34 6.61
C ILE A 5 73.44 -12.39 6.25
N ASN A 6 73.64 -11.47 5.29
CA ASN A 6 72.61 -10.52 4.88
C ASN A 6 71.51 -11.15 4.02
N LEU A 7 71.82 -12.20 3.25
CA LEU A 7 70.83 -12.90 2.42
C LEU A 7 69.86 -13.75 3.28
N ILE A 8 70.35 -14.30 4.39
CA ILE A 8 69.55 -15.09 5.34
C ILE A 8 68.62 -14.19 6.17
N ARG A 9 69.05 -12.97 6.51
CA ARG A 9 68.21 -12.00 7.23
C ARG A 9 67.09 -11.40 6.35
N ALA A 10 67.37 -11.17 5.07
CA ALA A 10 66.37 -10.64 4.13
C ALA A 10 65.28 -11.68 3.78
N THR A 11 65.64 -12.97 3.68
CA THR A 11 64.67 -14.04 3.42
C THR A 11 63.85 -14.41 4.65
N ALA A 12 64.42 -14.37 5.85
CA ALA A 12 63.68 -14.58 7.10
C ALA A 12 62.68 -13.45 7.40
N GLY A 13 63.03 -12.19 7.11
CA GLY A 13 62.13 -11.04 7.27
C GLY A 13 60.97 -11.03 6.27
N LEU A 14 61.22 -11.44 5.02
CA LEU A 14 60.17 -11.55 4.00
C LEU A 14 59.21 -12.71 4.30
N LEU A 15 59.73 -13.84 4.81
CA LEU A 15 58.88 -14.97 5.20
C LEU A 15 57.99 -14.62 6.40
N LEU A 16 58.51 -13.92 7.40
CA LEU A 16 57.71 -13.50 8.57
C LEU A 16 56.65 -12.45 8.21
N ALA A 17 56.95 -11.50 7.31
CA ALA A 17 55.98 -10.53 6.82
C ALA A 17 54.86 -11.18 6.00
N VAL A 18 55.17 -12.21 5.19
CA VAL A 18 54.18 -12.99 4.44
C VAL A 18 53.33 -13.86 5.37
N THR A 19 53.89 -14.44 6.44
CA THR A 19 53.10 -15.21 7.42
C THR A 19 52.18 -14.31 8.25
N ILE A 20 52.58 -13.06 8.56
CA ILE A 20 51.74 -12.10 9.30
C ILE A 20 50.65 -11.51 8.39
N LEU A 21 50.92 -11.29 7.10
CA LEU A 21 49.88 -10.88 6.13
C LEU A 21 48.90 -12.02 5.79
N LEU A 22 49.34 -13.28 5.80
CA LEU A 22 48.45 -14.44 5.58
C LEU A 22 47.68 -14.86 6.85
N ALA A 23 48.18 -14.52 8.04
CA ALA A 23 47.45 -14.72 9.32
C ALA A 23 46.43 -13.59 9.61
N GLY A 24 46.48 -12.49 8.87
CA GLY A 24 45.54 -11.37 8.98
C GLY A 24 44.24 -11.54 8.17
N ALA A 25 44.17 -12.52 7.26
CA ALA A 25 42.91 -12.99 6.71
C ALA A 25 42.23 -13.87 7.76
N GLY A 26 41.76 -13.24 8.84
CA GLY A 26 40.92 -13.88 9.81
C GLY A 26 39.79 -14.56 9.05
N SER A 27 39.82 -15.89 9.00
CA SER A 27 38.64 -16.66 8.70
C SER A 27 37.62 -16.22 9.74
N LEU A 28 36.70 -15.34 9.32
CA LEU A 28 35.47 -15.04 10.04
C LEU A 28 34.67 -16.35 10.03
N HIS A 29 35.09 -17.29 10.87
CA HIS A 29 34.30 -18.45 11.23
C HIS A 29 33.09 -17.87 11.93
N ALA A 30 31.98 -17.81 11.20
CA ALA A 30 30.69 -17.55 11.79
C ALA A 30 30.50 -18.60 12.89
N ARG A 31 30.46 -18.16 14.14
CA ARG A 31 30.57 -19.02 15.33
C ARG A 31 29.31 -19.87 15.59
N ASP A 32 28.38 -19.92 14.64
CA ASP A 32 27.09 -20.61 14.71
C ASP A 32 26.79 -21.31 13.36
N ALA A 33 26.45 -22.59 13.41
CA ALA A 33 26.04 -23.40 12.25
C ALA A 33 24.82 -22.84 11.51
N LEU A 34 24.04 -21.98 12.18
CA LEU A 34 22.93 -21.24 11.61
C LEU A 34 23.39 -20.16 10.61
N TYR A 35 24.61 -19.64 10.77
CA TYR A 35 25.24 -18.66 9.88
C TYR A 35 26.24 -19.27 8.88
N GLU A 36 26.69 -20.53 9.08
CA GLU A 36 27.43 -21.30 8.05
C GLU A 36 26.59 -21.59 6.79
N ARG A 37 25.29 -21.27 6.82
CA ARG A 37 24.35 -21.31 5.69
C ARG A 37 24.56 -20.16 4.69
N ASN A 38 25.49 -19.25 4.96
CA ASN A 38 25.84 -18.15 4.08
C ASN A 38 26.22 -18.65 2.67
N GLY A 39 25.61 -18.01 1.67
CA GLY A 39 25.89 -18.26 0.25
C GLY A 39 24.91 -19.21 -0.43
N GLU A 40 23.85 -19.70 0.21
CA GLU A 40 22.77 -20.39 -0.49
C GLU A 40 22.07 -19.42 -1.46
N VAL A 41 21.89 -19.86 -2.70
CA VAL A 41 21.32 -19.06 -3.78
C VAL A 41 20.05 -19.73 -4.26
N TYR A 42 18.98 -18.93 -4.31
CA TYR A 42 17.68 -19.34 -4.81
C TYR A 42 17.26 -18.44 -5.96
N LEU A 43 16.55 -19.02 -6.92
CA LEU A 43 16.03 -18.33 -8.10
C LEU A 43 14.53 -18.59 -8.22
N LEU A 44 13.74 -17.52 -8.29
CA LEU A 44 12.34 -17.58 -8.69
C LEU A 44 12.22 -17.25 -10.17
N LEU A 45 11.70 -18.22 -10.94
CA LEU A 45 11.19 -18.00 -12.28
C LEU A 45 9.66 -18.03 -12.18
N GLY A 46 9.05 -16.85 -12.08
CA GLY A 46 7.60 -16.66 -11.95
C GLY A 46 6.89 -16.34 -13.27
N GLY A 47 5.60 -16.00 -13.18
CA GLY A 47 4.78 -15.50 -14.29
C GLY A 47 3.72 -16.47 -14.85
N ASP A 48 2.91 -15.94 -15.76
CA ASP A 48 1.83 -16.67 -16.43
C ASP A 48 2.43 -17.58 -17.52
N TYR A 49 2.62 -18.86 -17.17
CA TYR A 49 3.05 -19.95 -18.05
C TYR A 49 4.46 -19.82 -18.63
N CYS A 50 5.43 -20.46 -17.97
CA CYS A 50 6.72 -20.78 -18.58
C CYS A 50 7.13 -22.23 -18.29
N LEU A 51 7.77 -22.89 -19.27
CA LEU A 51 8.28 -24.26 -19.15
C LEU A 51 9.24 -24.43 -17.95
N TYR A 52 9.91 -23.33 -17.59
CA TYR A 52 10.89 -23.27 -16.50
C TYR A 52 10.34 -22.58 -15.26
N ARG A 53 9.01 -22.51 -15.10
CA ARG A 53 8.42 -21.90 -13.90
C ARG A 53 8.80 -22.71 -12.68
N GLY A 54 9.31 -22.03 -11.67
CA GLY A 54 9.70 -22.69 -10.45
C GLY A 54 10.52 -21.84 -9.50
N VAL A 55 10.61 -22.32 -8.27
CA VAL A 55 11.67 -21.93 -7.34
C VAL A 55 12.80 -22.94 -7.45
N TYR A 56 14.01 -22.47 -7.65
CA TYR A 56 15.21 -23.28 -7.84
C TYR A 56 16.21 -22.99 -6.73
N ARG A 57 16.81 -24.03 -6.16
CA ARG A 57 18.03 -23.91 -5.36
C ARG A 57 19.22 -24.14 -6.27
N LEU A 58 20.12 -23.16 -6.37
CA LEU A 58 21.23 -23.19 -7.32
C LEU A 58 22.51 -23.81 -6.74
N ASN A 59 22.66 -23.82 -5.41
CA ASN A 59 23.83 -24.38 -4.74
C ASN A 59 23.51 -24.87 -3.32
N ASN A 60 24.49 -25.54 -2.71
CA ASN A 60 24.49 -25.96 -1.31
C ASN A 60 25.89 -25.74 -0.71
N PRO A 61 26.27 -24.50 -0.38
CA PRO A 61 27.62 -24.17 0.09
C PRO A 61 27.94 -24.79 1.46
N SER A 62 26.91 -25.11 2.25
CA SER A 62 27.06 -25.71 3.57
C SER A 62 27.49 -27.18 3.53
N ASN A 63 27.60 -27.80 2.34
CA ASN A 63 27.78 -29.25 2.15
C ASN A 63 26.90 -30.08 3.10
N SER A 64 25.71 -29.54 3.44
CA SER A 64 24.91 -30.07 4.53
C SER A 64 24.55 -31.52 4.20
N PRO A 65 24.80 -32.47 5.12
CA PRO A 65 24.61 -33.90 4.88
C PRO A 65 23.14 -34.31 4.77
N THR A 66 22.20 -33.39 5.02
CA THR A 66 20.79 -33.57 4.71
C THR A 66 20.60 -33.53 3.19
N ASN A 67 19.86 -34.49 2.62
CA ASN A 67 19.56 -34.65 1.19
C ASN A 67 18.84 -33.44 0.54
N LEU A 68 19.45 -32.26 0.57
CA LEU A 68 18.91 -31.02 0.05
C LEU A 68 18.95 -31.09 -1.46
N LYS A 69 17.77 -31.09 -2.06
CA LYS A 69 17.61 -31.10 -3.51
C LYS A 69 18.20 -29.80 -4.10
N ILE A 70 19.18 -29.94 -4.98
CA ILE A 70 19.63 -28.88 -5.89
C ILE A 70 18.75 -28.94 -7.15
N GLY A 71 18.42 -27.80 -7.73
CA GLY A 71 17.55 -27.67 -8.89
C GLY A 71 16.12 -27.25 -8.51
N ARG A 72 15.15 -27.64 -9.34
CA ARG A 72 13.74 -27.21 -9.18
C ARG A 72 13.13 -27.79 -7.91
N LEU A 73 12.64 -26.92 -7.05
CA LEU A 73 11.98 -27.26 -5.80
C LEU A 73 10.46 -27.35 -5.99
N TYR A 74 9.82 -26.22 -6.29
CA TYR A 74 8.35 -26.09 -6.34
C TYR A 74 7.91 -25.32 -7.58
N ASP A 75 6.64 -25.48 -7.98
CA ASP A 75 5.96 -24.57 -8.91
C ASP A 75 5.19 -23.51 -8.11
N PRO A 76 5.64 -22.24 -8.05
CA PRO A 76 4.98 -21.23 -7.25
C PRO A 76 3.80 -20.55 -7.97
N GLY A 77 3.39 -21.06 -9.14
CA GLY A 77 2.39 -20.40 -9.98
C GLY A 77 2.86 -18.99 -10.39
N PRO A 78 1.94 -18.04 -10.61
CA PRO A 78 2.27 -16.66 -10.99
C PRO A 78 2.76 -15.83 -9.78
N SER A 79 3.75 -16.34 -9.04
CA SER A 79 4.38 -15.62 -7.93
C SER A 79 5.45 -14.62 -8.41
N MET A 80 5.68 -13.56 -7.65
CA MET A 80 6.54 -12.43 -8.08
C MET A 80 7.54 -11.89 -7.05
N SER A 81 7.67 -12.55 -5.91
CA SER A 81 8.75 -12.31 -4.94
C SER A 81 9.14 -13.62 -4.29
N LEU A 82 10.38 -13.71 -3.81
CA LEU A 82 10.94 -14.87 -3.13
C LEU A 82 11.76 -14.42 -1.94
N ALA A 83 11.57 -15.09 -0.81
CA ALA A 83 12.48 -15.04 0.31
C ALA A 83 12.64 -16.42 0.94
N VAL A 84 13.76 -16.61 1.62
CA VAL A 84 14.11 -17.85 2.29
C VAL A 84 14.39 -17.51 3.73
N ASP A 85 13.76 -18.23 4.66
CA ASP A 85 14.04 -18.05 6.09
C ASP A 85 15.22 -18.89 6.56
N LEU A 86 15.56 -18.74 7.84
CA LEU A 86 16.71 -19.42 8.43
C LEU A 86 16.52 -20.94 8.40
N ASP A 87 15.28 -21.45 8.45
CA ASP A 87 14.97 -22.89 8.38
C ASP A 87 14.82 -23.41 6.94
N ARG A 88 15.18 -22.59 5.93
CA ARG A 88 15.07 -22.88 4.50
C ARG A 88 13.62 -23.01 4.01
N ASN A 89 12.65 -22.48 4.76
CA ASN A 89 11.30 -22.37 4.25
C ASN A 89 11.26 -21.24 3.21
N LEU A 90 10.61 -21.51 2.09
CA LEU A 90 10.51 -20.55 1.00
C LEU A 90 9.21 -19.79 1.15
N ASN A 91 9.26 -18.50 0.88
CA ASN A 91 8.12 -17.61 0.94
C ASN A 91 8.01 -16.91 -0.41
N THR A 92 6.88 -17.08 -1.09
CA THR A 92 6.57 -16.39 -2.34
C THR A 92 5.34 -15.53 -2.20
N VAL A 93 5.10 -14.63 -3.17
CA VAL A 93 3.93 -13.76 -3.15
C VAL A 93 3.13 -13.94 -4.43
N SER A 94 1.85 -14.26 -4.28
CA SER A 94 0.88 -14.40 -5.36
C SER A 94 -0.15 -13.26 -5.34
N ILE A 95 -0.89 -13.12 -6.43
CA ILE A 95 -1.97 -12.14 -6.56
C ILE A 95 -3.31 -12.85 -6.66
N GLU A 96 -4.24 -12.48 -5.79
CA GLU A 96 -5.65 -12.82 -5.87
C GLU A 96 -6.44 -11.60 -6.39
N THR A 97 -7.18 -11.78 -7.48
CA THR A 97 -7.91 -10.68 -8.12
C THR A 97 -9.40 -10.73 -7.78
N THR A 98 -10.00 -9.60 -7.43
CA THR A 98 -11.44 -9.45 -7.17
C THR A 98 -12.01 -8.30 -7.98
N ASN A 99 -13.18 -8.49 -8.62
CA ASN A 99 -13.85 -7.43 -9.37
C ASN A 99 -14.43 -6.38 -8.41
N LEU A 100 -14.22 -5.10 -8.71
CA LEU A 100 -14.67 -3.98 -7.90
C LEU A 100 -16.15 -3.62 -8.12
N SER A 101 -16.80 -4.18 -9.15
CA SER A 101 -18.18 -3.84 -9.52
C SER A 101 -19.20 -4.09 -8.41
N THR A 102 -18.94 -5.03 -7.49
CA THR A 102 -19.87 -5.44 -6.42
C THR A 102 -19.43 -4.99 -5.02
N MET A 103 -18.40 -4.15 -4.90
CA MET A 103 -17.82 -3.82 -3.59
C MET A 103 -18.68 -2.80 -2.82
N MET A 104 -18.60 -2.81 -1.48
CA MET A 104 -19.12 -1.73 -0.64
C MET A 104 -18.09 -0.60 -0.55
N MET A 105 -18.53 0.64 -0.77
CA MET A 105 -17.74 1.87 -0.70
C MET A 105 -17.90 2.54 0.68
N ALA A 106 -16.83 3.07 1.26
CA ALA A 106 -16.93 3.94 2.42
C ALA A 106 -17.37 5.35 2.02
N ARG A 107 -18.44 5.86 2.61
CA ARG A 107 -18.91 7.24 2.41
C ARG A 107 -19.32 7.86 3.73
N GLN A 108 -19.02 9.15 3.87
CA GLN A 108 -19.74 9.99 4.83
C GLN A 108 -21.10 10.29 4.24
N VAL A 109 -22.14 9.76 4.87
CA VAL A 109 -23.52 10.08 4.54
C VAL A 109 -24.15 10.86 5.67
N VAL A 110 -25.26 11.53 5.36
CA VAL A 110 -26.11 12.11 6.41
C VAL A 110 -26.57 10.98 7.33
N ASP A 111 -26.36 11.12 8.64
CA ASP A 111 -26.69 10.10 9.64
C ASP A 111 -27.71 10.61 10.67
N ASN A 112 -28.12 9.73 11.59
CA ASN A 112 -29.15 10.05 12.57
C ASN A 112 -28.78 11.20 13.54
N SER A 113 -27.52 11.67 13.55
CA SER A 113 -27.16 12.87 14.31
C SER A 113 -27.92 14.10 13.81
N CYS A 114 -28.32 14.13 12.53
CA CYS A 114 -29.14 15.21 11.98
C CYS A 114 -30.62 15.15 12.41
N LEU A 115 -31.08 14.03 13.00
CA LEU A 115 -32.48 13.82 13.41
C LEU A 115 -32.76 14.18 14.87
N THR A 116 -31.71 14.39 15.67
CA THR A 116 -31.84 14.61 17.12
C THR A 116 -32.60 15.90 17.49
N ASP A 117 -32.74 16.85 16.57
CA ASP A 117 -33.56 18.06 16.76
C ASP A 117 -35.06 17.86 16.47
N TRP A 118 -35.47 16.73 15.86
CA TRP A 118 -36.86 16.51 15.44
C TRP A 118 -37.66 15.57 16.35
N VAL A 119 -37.00 14.69 17.11
CA VAL A 119 -37.66 13.70 17.99
C VAL A 119 -38.50 14.36 19.10
N ASN A 120 -38.32 15.66 19.33
CA ASN A 120 -39.16 16.45 20.25
C ASN A 120 -40.28 17.27 19.57
N SER A 121 -40.56 17.09 18.28
CA SER A 121 -41.62 17.84 17.58
C SER A 121 -42.67 16.92 16.97
N SER A 122 -43.58 16.40 17.80
CA SER A 122 -44.84 15.80 17.35
C SER A 122 -45.81 16.80 16.71
N THR A 123 -45.38 18.01 16.38
CA THR A 123 -46.18 19.06 15.77
C THR A 123 -45.35 19.84 14.75
N TYR A 124 -45.56 19.55 13.47
CA TYR A 124 -45.05 20.33 12.33
C TYR A 124 -45.52 21.81 12.37
N GLN A 125 -46.42 22.17 13.28
CA GLN A 125 -47.09 23.47 13.36
C GLN A 125 -46.42 24.52 14.27
N ASN A 126 -45.42 24.18 15.09
CA ASN A 126 -44.88 25.10 16.10
C ASN A 126 -43.36 25.33 16.01
N TYR A 127 -42.80 25.43 14.80
CA TYR A 127 -41.46 25.98 14.69
C TYR A 127 -41.51 27.51 14.71
N PRO A 128 -40.67 28.18 15.54
CA PRO A 128 -40.43 29.60 15.37
C PRO A 128 -39.91 29.84 13.95
N SER A 129 -40.23 31.03 13.41
CA SER A 129 -39.78 31.53 12.11
C SER A 129 -38.36 31.01 11.75
N PRO A 130 -38.10 30.55 10.52
CA PRO A 130 -36.81 29.98 10.12
C PRO A 130 -35.61 30.95 10.27
N SER A 131 -35.87 32.22 10.59
CA SER A 131 -34.89 33.21 11.03
C SER A 131 -34.20 32.92 12.37
N VAL A 132 -34.68 31.95 13.16
CA VAL A 132 -34.14 31.64 14.52
C VAL A 132 -33.50 30.25 14.61
N TRP A 133 -33.43 29.51 13.50
CA TRP A 133 -32.90 28.15 13.54
C TRP A 133 -31.40 28.12 13.81
N THR A 134 -30.94 27.12 14.55
CA THR A 134 -29.51 26.80 14.62
C THR A 134 -29.06 26.18 13.30
N ALA A 135 -27.74 26.12 13.07
CA ALA A 135 -27.20 25.41 11.90
C ALA A 135 -27.58 23.91 11.92
N ALA A 136 -27.69 23.30 13.11
CA ALA A 136 -28.14 21.92 13.29
C ALA A 136 -29.62 21.72 12.93
N GLN A 137 -30.50 22.66 13.30
CA GLN A 137 -31.92 22.62 12.94
C GLN A 137 -32.13 22.82 11.45
N ARG A 138 -31.38 23.72 10.81
CA ARG A 138 -31.38 23.87 9.33
C ARG A 138 -30.87 22.61 8.63
N ALA A 139 -29.82 21.99 9.15
CA ALA A 139 -29.30 20.71 8.66
C ALA A 139 -30.33 19.58 8.81
N GLY A 140 -30.97 19.45 9.97
CA GLY A 140 -32.01 18.46 10.23
C GLY A 140 -33.25 18.65 9.34
N PHE A 141 -33.68 19.89 9.12
CA PHE A 141 -34.75 20.21 8.18
C PHE A 141 -34.37 19.88 6.75
N GLY A 142 -33.15 20.22 6.31
CA GLY A 142 -32.63 19.83 5.01
C GLY A 142 -32.67 18.32 4.82
N ALA A 143 -32.16 17.55 5.78
CA ALA A 143 -32.20 16.08 5.79
C ALA A 143 -33.63 15.52 5.75
N HIS A 144 -34.56 16.18 6.45
CA HIS A 144 -35.97 15.77 6.52
C HIS A 144 -36.76 16.12 5.25
N GLN A 145 -36.44 17.23 4.58
CA GLN A 145 -36.99 17.55 3.27
C GLN A 145 -36.66 16.45 2.24
N TYR A 146 -35.47 15.84 2.32
CA TYR A 146 -35.15 14.67 1.51
C TYR A 146 -36.06 13.49 1.81
N CYS A 147 -36.46 13.28 3.07
CA CYS A 147 -37.34 12.16 3.40
C CYS A 147 -38.79 12.34 2.99
N HIS A 148 -39.24 13.56 2.67
CA HIS A 148 -40.66 13.80 2.45
C HIS A 148 -41.10 14.39 1.09
N HIS A 149 -40.24 14.95 0.21
CA HIS A 149 -40.77 15.67 -0.97
C HIS A 149 -40.13 15.39 -2.36
N TYR A 150 -41.00 14.82 -3.22
CA TYR A 150 -41.27 14.98 -4.67
C TYR A 150 -40.16 15.24 -5.71
N LEU A 151 -40.13 14.35 -6.72
CA LEU A 151 -39.29 14.38 -7.94
C LEU A 151 -40.13 14.73 -9.20
N PRO A 152 -39.65 15.65 -10.06
CA PRO A 152 -39.86 15.56 -11.49
C PRO A 152 -38.52 15.29 -12.19
N GLY A 153 -38.32 14.08 -12.72
CA GLY A 153 -37.19 13.80 -13.63
C GLY A 153 -36.41 12.50 -13.45
N ALA A 154 -36.86 11.52 -12.65
CA ALA A 154 -36.23 10.19 -12.58
C ALA A 154 -36.61 9.34 -13.81
N THR A 155 -36.15 9.70 -15.01
CA THR A 155 -36.50 9.01 -16.27
C THR A 155 -35.51 7.94 -16.73
N THR A 156 -34.49 7.56 -15.94
CA THR A 156 -33.60 6.46 -16.36
C THR A 156 -33.29 5.48 -15.23
N ALA A 157 -34.01 4.36 -15.28
CA ALA A 157 -33.62 3.00 -14.88
C ALA A 157 -32.48 2.85 -13.86
N ASN A 158 -32.81 2.96 -12.56
CA ASN A 158 -32.35 1.99 -11.57
C ASN A 158 -33.16 2.15 -10.28
N PRO A 159 -33.89 1.13 -9.77
CA PRO A 159 -34.59 1.19 -8.48
C PRO A 159 -33.63 1.05 -7.30
N GLY A 160 -32.45 1.70 -7.37
CA GLY A 160 -31.41 1.60 -6.35
C GLY A 160 -31.83 2.22 -5.02
N THR A 161 -31.33 1.66 -3.92
CA THR A 161 -31.50 2.21 -2.58
C THR A 161 -30.74 3.53 -2.42
N LEU A 162 -31.36 4.52 -1.76
CA LEU A 162 -30.70 5.77 -1.37
C LEU A 162 -30.20 5.68 0.08
N TYR A 163 -28.89 5.85 0.28
CA TYR A 163 -28.26 5.85 1.61
C TYR A 163 -28.22 7.26 2.21
N ARG A 164 -28.87 7.44 3.38
CA ARG A 164 -29.01 8.71 4.13
C ARG A 164 -29.66 8.49 5.50
N ALA A 165 -29.85 9.54 6.30
CA ALA A 165 -30.63 9.50 7.53
C ALA A 165 -32.11 9.11 7.28
N GLY A 166 -32.64 8.21 8.11
CA GLY A 166 -34.01 7.69 8.04
C GLY A 166 -34.08 6.19 8.32
N ASN A 167 -35.28 5.64 8.51
CA ASN A 167 -35.42 4.20 8.75
C ASN A 167 -35.18 3.41 7.45
N PRO A 168 -34.40 2.33 7.49
CA PRO A 168 -34.28 1.41 6.36
C PRO A 168 -35.65 0.88 5.92
N GLY A 169 -35.89 0.85 4.60
CA GLY A 169 -37.14 0.36 4.01
C GLY A 169 -38.23 1.43 3.84
N ASP A 170 -38.04 2.65 4.36
CA ASP A 170 -38.99 3.73 4.14
C ASP A 170 -39.03 4.16 2.66
N ARG A 171 -40.24 4.35 2.12
CA ARG A 171 -40.42 4.83 0.75
C ARG A 171 -40.14 6.32 0.66
N ILE A 172 -39.32 6.72 -0.31
CA ILE A 172 -39.13 8.13 -0.64
C ILE A 172 -40.38 8.61 -1.40
N TRP A 173 -41.03 9.68 -0.95
CA TRP A 173 -42.30 10.17 -1.52
C TRP A 173 -42.10 10.89 -2.87
N GLY A 174 -42.89 10.56 -3.90
CA GLY A 174 -42.83 11.14 -5.26
C GLY A 174 -44.03 10.74 -6.14
N SER A 175 -44.20 11.29 -7.35
CA SER A 175 -45.39 11.01 -8.20
C SER A 175 -45.38 9.65 -8.91
N THR A 176 -44.26 8.94 -8.98
CA THR A 176 -44.12 7.73 -9.81
C THR A 176 -44.16 6.43 -9.02
N THR A 177 -44.43 5.31 -9.71
CA THR A 177 -44.58 3.95 -9.15
C THR A 177 -43.25 3.24 -8.84
N ASN A 178 -42.13 3.69 -9.42
CA ASN A 178 -40.79 3.15 -9.18
C ASN A 178 -39.95 4.09 -8.32
N ARG A 179 -40.13 4.02 -6.99
CA ARG A 179 -39.46 4.91 -6.03
C ARG A 179 -38.27 4.21 -5.37
N PRO A 180 -37.13 4.90 -5.18
CA PRO A 180 -36.05 4.37 -4.34
C PRO A 180 -36.53 4.25 -2.88
N PHE A 181 -36.05 3.21 -2.21
CA PHE A 181 -36.23 3.04 -0.76
C PHE A 181 -35.05 3.66 -0.02
N CYS A 182 -35.32 4.15 1.19
CA CYS A 182 -34.27 4.54 2.13
C CYS A 182 -33.50 3.30 2.56
N GLY A 183 -32.17 3.30 2.38
CA GLY A 183 -31.28 2.27 2.91
C GLY A 183 -30.89 2.51 4.36
N GLY A 184 -31.38 3.59 4.95
CA GLY A 184 -30.80 4.19 6.14
C GLY A 184 -29.38 4.71 5.86
N PRO A 185 -28.62 5.07 6.91
CA PRO A 185 -27.27 5.58 6.74
C PRO A 185 -26.31 4.49 6.22
N GLY A 186 -26.74 3.22 6.17
CA GLY A 186 -25.90 2.08 5.83
C GLY A 186 -25.31 1.43 7.08
N ILE A 187 -24.29 0.60 6.90
CA ILE A 187 -23.61 -0.05 8.02
C ILE A 187 -22.51 0.87 8.52
N PRO A 188 -22.54 1.31 9.80
CA PRO A 188 -21.49 2.14 10.36
C PRO A 188 -20.15 1.42 10.30
N LEU A 189 -19.16 2.10 9.73
CA LEU A 189 -17.77 1.73 9.86
C LEU A 189 -17.27 2.37 11.18
N GLY A 190 -16.53 1.62 11.99
CA GLY A 190 -15.97 2.14 13.25
C GLY A 190 -15.03 3.33 13.03
N VAL A 191 -14.39 3.84 14.11
CA VAL A 191 -13.34 4.87 13.99
C VAL A 191 -12.33 4.41 12.94
N VAL A 192 -12.09 5.25 11.94
CA VAL A 192 -11.26 4.94 10.78
C VAL A 192 -9.80 4.83 11.21
N GLY A 193 -9.47 3.65 11.75
CA GLY A 193 -8.13 3.14 11.94
C GLY A 193 -8.02 1.70 11.44
N ASN A 194 -9.12 0.93 11.39
CA ASN A 194 -9.08 -0.53 11.14
C ASN A 194 -10.34 -1.13 10.46
N ALA A 195 -11.16 -0.34 9.74
CA ALA A 195 -12.26 -0.93 8.96
C ALA A 195 -11.72 -1.75 7.76
N PRO A 196 -12.39 -2.84 7.34
CA PRO A 196 -11.89 -3.78 6.34
C PRO A 196 -12.07 -3.25 4.91
N LEU A 197 -11.79 -1.96 4.69
CA LEU A 197 -11.58 -1.45 3.36
C LEU A 197 -10.09 -1.33 3.14
N PRO A 198 -9.58 -1.93 2.07
CA PRO A 198 -8.17 -2.16 1.96
C PRO A 198 -7.44 -0.78 1.89
N PRO A 199 -6.27 -0.65 2.53
CA PRO A 199 -5.56 0.61 2.66
C PRO A 199 -5.39 1.25 1.28
N GLY A 200 -5.98 2.43 1.08
CA GLY A 200 -6.14 3.04 -0.25
C GLY A 200 -7.58 3.45 -0.59
N TYR A 201 -8.60 2.75 -0.10
CA TYR A 201 -9.99 3.13 -0.37
C TYR A 201 -10.45 4.39 0.39
N ILE A 202 -9.85 4.63 1.56
CA ILE A 202 -10.07 5.83 2.37
C ILE A 202 -9.19 6.99 1.89
N THR A 203 -8.06 6.74 1.22
CA THR A 203 -7.17 7.81 0.75
C THR A 203 -7.42 8.26 -0.68
N VAL A 204 -8.23 7.51 -1.46
CA VAL A 204 -8.93 8.03 -2.64
C VAL A 204 -10.33 8.51 -2.23
N LEU A 205 -10.39 9.15 -1.07
CA LEU A 205 -11.39 10.18 -0.89
C LEU A 205 -11.06 11.29 -1.86
N VAL A 206 -12.11 11.81 -2.51
CA VAL A 206 -12.04 13.05 -3.26
C VAL A 206 -11.16 14.01 -2.47
N PRO A 207 -10.04 14.52 -3.03
CA PRO A 207 -9.14 15.40 -2.31
C PRO A 207 -9.95 16.47 -1.58
N GLY A 208 -9.95 16.42 -0.25
CA GLY A 208 -10.66 17.38 0.60
C GLY A 208 -11.87 16.84 1.40
N GLU A 209 -12.56 15.75 1.05
CA GLU A 209 -13.83 15.40 1.75
C GLU A 209 -13.64 15.11 3.25
N ASP A 210 -12.56 14.43 3.65
CA ASP A 210 -12.27 14.15 5.07
C ASP A 210 -11.91 15.42 5.86
N SER A 211 -11.25 16.39 5.20
CA SER A 211 -10.93 17.70 5.79
C SER A 211 -12.13 18.65 5.85
N ILE A 212 -13.13 18.45 4.99
CA ILE A 212 -14.30 19.34 4.90
C ILE A 212 -15.35 18.95 5.96
N TYR A 213 -15.42 17.67 6.38
CA TYR A 213 -16.40 17.17 7.37
C TYR A 213 -15.79 16.31 8.48
N ALA A 214 -14.79 16.86 9.17
CA ALA A 214 -14.16 16.21 10.32
C ALA A 214 -15.18 15.81 11.41
N GLY A 215 -15.02 14.62 11.98
CA GLY A 215 -15.84 14.11 13.08
C GLY A 215 -17.16 13.43 12.67
N LYS A 216 -17.44 13.29 11.37
CA LYS A 216 -18.60 12.53 10.87
C LYS A 216 -18.30 11.05 10.72
N GLN A 217 -19.32 10.21 10.96
CA GLN A 217 -19.21 8.76 10.85
C GLN A 217 -19.17 8.31 9.39
N TRP A 218 -18.38 7.26 9.13
CA TRP A 218 -18.28 6.62 7.83
C TRP A 218 -19.23 5.42 7.75
N TYR A 219 -19.81 5.19 6.57
CA TYR A 219 -20.75 4.10 6.33
C TYR A 219 -20.38 3.32 5.08
N ALA A 220 -20.65 2.02 5.08
CA ALA A 220 -20.52 1.16 3.92
C ALA A 220 -21.78 1.26 3.03
N VAL A 221 -21.61 1.67 1.77
CA VAL A 221 -22.68 1.77 0.76
C VAL A 221 -22.34 0.93 -0.48
N PRO A 222 -23.25 0.16 -1.09
CA PRO A 222 -22.92 -0.63 -2.27
C PRO A 222 -22.50 0.25 -3.46
N ASN A 223 -21.53 -0.22 -4.23
CA ASN A 223 -21.07 0.42 -5.46
C ASN A 223 -22.24 0.75 -6.40
N GLY A 224 -22.22 1.94 -7.01
CA GLY A 224 -23.29 2.41 -7.90
C GLY A 224 -24.58 2.83 -7.18
N SER A 225 -24.69 2.69 -5.86
CA SER A 225 -25.84 3.17 -5.08
C SER A 225 -25.85 4.69 -4.96
N TRP A 226 -27.03 5.25 -4.73
CA TRP A 226 -27.18 6.68 -4.48
C TRP A 226 -26.93 6.96 -3.00
N TYR A 227 -26.29 8.07 -2.68
CA TYR A 227 -26.10 8.49 -1.29
C TYR A 227 -26.16 10.01 -1.16
N SER A 228 -26.68 10.48 -0.03
CA SER A 228 -26.66 11.89 0.34
C SER A 228 -25.46 12.16 1.24
N SER A 229 -24.59 13.08 0.87
CA SER A 229 -23.43 13.46 1.67
C SER A 229 -23.68 14.76 2.45
N TRP A 230 -22.76 15.10 3.35
CA TRP A 230 -22.77 16.37 4.09
C TRP A 230 -22.49 17.61 3.22
N ASN A 231 -22.20 17.41 1.93
CA ASN A 231 -22.09 18.49 0.95
C ASN A 231 -23.42 19.21 0.80
N THR A 232 -23.41 20.54 0.86
CA THR A 232 -24.59 21.36 0.59
C THR A 232 -24.42 22.19 -0.66
N ALA A 233 -25.50 22.46 -1.40
CA ALA A 233 -25.53 23.41 -2.49
C ALA A 233 -26.60 24.49 -2.25
N PRO A 234 -26.40 25.70 -2.80
CA PRO A 234 -27.47 26.69 -2.92
C PRO A 234 -28.61 26.11 -3.77
N THR A 235 -29.84 26.38 -3.36
CA THR A 235 -31.03 26.04 -4.14
C THR A 235 -31.50 27.24 -4.94
N ASN A 236 -31.99 26.99 -6.16
CA ASN A 236 -32.70 27.99 -6.94
C ASN A 236 -34.17 27.98 -6.53
N GLY A 237 -34.58 28.98 -5.74
CA GLY A 237 -35.98 29.20 -5.38
C GLY A 237 -36.14 29.69 -3.95
N ASN A 238 -37.11 30.58 -3.72
CA ASN A 238 -37.63 30.87 -2.38
C ASN A 238 -38.50 29.70 -1.95
N TYR A 239 -37.88 28.57 -1.59
CA TYR A 239 -38.63 27.48 -0.98
C TYR A 239 -39.00 27.89 0.44
N CYS A 240 -40.30 28.15 0.59
CA CYS A 240 -40.96 28.76 1.75
C CYS A 240 -40.57 30.23 1.91
N GLY A 241 -41.45 31.15 1.50
CA GLY A 241 -41.27 32.61 1.57
C GLY A 241 -41.12 33.18 2.98
N LEU A 242 -40.14 32.71 3.75
CA LEU A 242 -39.99 32.96 5.18
C LEU A 242 -38.56 33.30 5.65
N VAL A 243 -37.54 33.45 4.79
CA VAL A 243 -36.24 34.10 5.16
C VAL A 243 -35.48 34.62 3.91
N PRO A 244 -34.66 35.69 3.99
CA PRO A 244 -33.83 36.20 2.87
C PRO A 244 -32.49 35.47 2.68
N GLN A 245 -32.35 34.19 3.06
CA GLN A 245 -31.14 33.41 2.80
C GLN A 245 -31.41 32.31 1.78
N PRO A 246 -30.51 32.08 0.81
CA PRO A 246 -30.71 31.05 -0.21
C PRO A 246 -30.86 29.70 0.50
N PRO A 247 -31.96 28.95 0.27
CA PRO A 247 -32.12 27.65 0.90
C PRO A 247 -30.94 26.77 0.48
N THR A 248 -30.43 25.96 1.40
CA THR A 248 -29.33 25.02 1.13
C THR A 248 -29.84 23.60 1.17
N SER A 249 -29.23 22.74 0.38
CA SER A 249 -29.73 21.40 0.10
C SER A 249 -28.57 20.40 0.06
N TYR A 250 -28.72 19.24 0.69
CA TYR A 250 -27.69 18.18 0.63
C TYR A 250 -27.54 17.57 -0.75
N VAL A 251 -26.30 17.43 -1.19
CA VAL A 251 -25.99 16.89 -2.51
C VAL A 251 -26.17 15.38 -2.51
N VAL A 252 -26.88 14.87 -3.52
CA VAL A 252 -26.99 13.44 -3.81
C VAL A 252 -25.98 13.05 -4.88
N ASN A 253 -25.18 12.04 -4.57
CA ASN A 253 -24.16 11.50 -5.45
C ASN A 253 -24.47 10.05 -5.79
N GLN A 254 -23.98 9.62 -6.94
CA GLN A 254 -23.88 8.23 -7.33
C GLN A 254 -22.46 7.98 -7.81
N ASP A 255 -21.73 7.18 -7.04
CA ASP A 255 -20.34 6.85 -7.32
C ASP A 255 -20.27 5.43 -7.89
N THR A 256 -19.48 5.26 -8.94
CA THR A 256 -19.24 3.95 -9.56
C THR A 256 -17.74 3.72 -9.69
N PHE A 257 -17.28 2.63 -9.08
CA PHE A 257 -15.95 2.05 -9.30
C PHE A 257 -16.07 0.88 -10.26
N VAL A 258 -15.23 0.87 -11.29
CA VAL A 258 -15.10 -0.25 -12.21
C VAL A 258 -13.64 -0.63 -12.29
N GLY A 259 -13.33 -1.91 -12.12
CA GLY A 259 -11.97 -2.43 -12.24
C GLY A 259 -11.71 -3.62 -11.31
N ASN A 260 -10.45 -3.78 -10.90
CA ASN A 260 -9.98 -4.92 -10.14
C ASN A 260 -9.25 -4.49 -8.87
N ASN A 261 -9.52 -5.18 -7.76
CA ASN A 261 -8.65 -5.23 -6.60
C ASN A 261 -7.69 -6.41 -6.76
N TYR A 262 -6.43 -6.20 -6.40
CA TYR A 262 -5.38 -7.20 -6.41
C TYR A 262 -4.88 -7.35 -4.97
N ASN A 263 -5.20 -8.48 -4.33
CA ASN A 263 -4.74 -8.83 -3.00
C ASN A 263 -3.47 -9.67 -3.11
N TRP A 264 -2.41 -9.20 -2.47
CA TRP A 264 -1.11 -9.82 -2.49
C TRP A 264 -1.04 -10.80 -1.33
N LYS A 265 -0.85 -12.08 -1.61
CA LYS A 265 -0.90 -13.17 -0.61
C LYS A 265 0.48 -13.78 -0.44
N LEU A 266 0.90 -13.92 0.82
CA LEU A 266 2.10 -14.68 1.14
C LEU A 266 1.79 -16.18 1.00
N LEU A 267 2.66 -16.89 0.31
CA LEU A 267 2.64 -18.33 0.16
C LEU A 267 3.88 -18.89 0.83
N SER A 268 3.70 -19.77 1.81
CA SER A 268 4.80 -20.41 2.52
C SER A 268 4.94 -21.87 2.10
N TRP A 269 6.18 -22.27 1.82
CA TRP A 269 6.56 -23.58 1.31
C TRP A 269 7.57 -24.23 2.27
N HIS A 270 7.33 -25.50 2.57
CA HIS A 270 8.18 -26.35 3.39
C HIS A 270 8.56 -27.61 2.61
N ASP A 271 9.69 -28.22 2.97
CA ASP A 271 10.14 -29.46 2.33
C ASP A 271 9.08 -30.56 2.44
N GLY A 272 8.77 -31.18 1.30
CA GLY A 272 7.76 -32.25 1.19
C GLY A 272 6.35 -31.77 0.87
N MET A 273 6.10 -30.46 0.73
CA MET A 273 4.78 -29.95 0.32
C MET A 273 4.53 -30.07 -1.18
N THR A 274 3.28 -30.35 -1.55
CA THR A 274 2.77 -30.24 -2.93
C THR A 274 2.22 -28.86 -3.24
N ASP A 275 1.59 -28.23 -2.24
CA ASP A 275 0.89 -26.96 -2.33
C ASP A 275 1.34 -26.04 -1.17
N PRO A 276 1.37 -24.71 -1.38
CA PRO A 276 1.79 -23.79 -0.34
C PRO A 276 0.70 -23.60 0.73
N THR A 277 1.12 -23.22 1.92
CA THR A 277 0.21 -22.61 2.89
C THR A 277 -0.04 -21.16 2.49
N THR A 278 -1.30 -20.82 2.19
CA THR A 278 -1.70 -19.45 1.87
C THR A 278 -1.94 -18.65 3.15
N GLY A 279 -1.11 -17.63 3.38
CA GLY A 279 -1.27 -16.68 4.48
C GLY A 279 -2.27 -15.56 4.19
N ALA A 280 -2.39 -14.61 5.13
CA ALA A 280 -3.20 -13.42 4.90
C ALA A 280 -2.61 -12.53 3.79
N SER A 281 -3.38 -11.49 3.43
CA SER A 281 -2.89 -10.50 2.49
C SER A 281 -1.77 -9.67 3.12
N VAL A 282 -0.68 -9.47 2.37
CA VAL A 282 0.49 -8.66 2.75
C VAL A 282 0.48 -7.28 2.10
N GLY A 283 -0.40 -7.07 1.12
CA GLY A 283 -0.75 -5.78 0.55
C GLY A 283 -1.97 -5.91 -0.35
N SER A 284 -2.55 -4.78 -0.74
CA SER A 284 -3.59 -4.70 -1.77
C SER A 284 -3.20 -3.60 -2.74
N SER A 285 -3.45 -3.78 -4.04
CA SER A 285 -3.38 -2.71 -5.04
C SER A 285 -4.63 -2.71 -5.90
N TYR A 286 -4.92 -1.61 -6.55
CA TYR A 286 -6.16 -1.44 -7.28
C TYR A 286 -5.89 -0.93 -8.68
N GLN A 287 -6.73 -1.37 -9.60
CA GLN A 287 -6.93 -0.75 -10.88
C GLN A 287 -8.39 -0.41 -10.97
N TYR A 288 -8.75 0.87 -10.92
CA TYR A 288 -10.14 1.29 -11.01
C TYR A 288 -10.29 2.59 -11.77
N THR A 289 -11.39 2.71 -12.48
CA THR A 289 -11.95 3.98 -12.91
C THR A 289 -13.03 4.37 -11.92
N PHE A 290 -13.00 5.62 -11.48
CA PHE A 290 -14.04 6.19 -10.65
C PHE A 290 -14.83 7.20 -11.46
N SER A 291 -16.15 7.15 -11.31
CA SER A 291 -17.05 8.16 -11.83
C SER A 291 -18.04 8.56 -10.75
N ARG A 292 -18.19 9.87 -10.53
CA ARG A 292 -19.22 10.46 -9.69
C ARG A 292 -20.22 11.19 -10.56
N ASN A 293 -21.46 10.75 -10.48
CA ASN A 293 -22.61 11.45 -11.02
C ASN A 293 -23.30 12.20 -9.88
N ARG A 294 -23.22 13.53 -9.90
CA ARG A 294 -24.05 14.36 -9.03
C ARG A 294 -25.48 14.31 -9.56
N ARG A 295 -26.35 13.62 -8.82
CA ARG A 295 -27.70 13.32 -9.27
C ARG A 295 -28.68 14.45 -9.01
N ASN A 296 -28.48 15.27 -7.97
CA ASN A 296 -29.10 16.59 -7.77
C ASN A 296 -28.65 17.26 -6.46
N ALA A 297 -28.75 18.59 -6.39
CA ALA A 297 -28.71 19.34 -5.13
C ALA A 297 -30.05 19.32 -4.39
N CYS A 298 -31.18 19.28 -5.12
CA CYS A 298 -32.52 19.11 -4.57
C CYS A 298 -33.20 17.95 -5.30
N LEU A 299 -33.83 17.01 -4.60
CA LEU A 299 -34.56 15.90 -5.25
C LEU A 299 -35.75 16.37 -6.13
N ASP A 300 -36.05 17.66 -6.20
CA ASP A 300 -37.17 18.29 -6.91
C ASP A 300 -36.79 18.96 -8.24
N SER A 301 -35.59 18.71 -8.79
CA SER A 301 -35.09 19.18 -10.11
C SER A 301 -34.48 20.59 -10.21
N CYS A 302 -34.30 21.33 -9.12
CA CYS A 302 -33.87 22.73 -9.23
C CYS A 302 -32.44 22.97 -9.76
N GLN A 303 -31.54 21.98 -9.81
CA GLN A 303 -30.26 22.07 -10.55
C GLN A 303 -29.72 20.67 -10.88
N THR A 304 -29.88 20.21 -12.12
CA THR A 304 -29.18 19.03 -12.65
C THR A 304 -27.79 19.45 -13.16
N SER A 305 -26.84 19.63 -12.23
CA SER A 305 -25.42 19.64 -12.61
C SER A 305 -24.96 18.19 -12.71
N THR A 306 -25.17 17.56 -13.88
CA THR A 306 -24.46 16.33 -14.24
C THR A 306 -23.09 16.74 -14.74
N THR A 307 -22.20 17.15 -13.83
CA THR A 307 -20.78 17.22 -14.15
C THR A 307 -20.19 15.88 -13.72
N PRO A 308 -19.90 14.95 -14.65
CA PRO A 308 -19.22 13.71 -14.31
C PRO A 308 -17.85 14.10 -13.78
N TYR A 309 -17.60 13.86 -12.49
CA TYR A 309 -16.25 13.92 -11.97
C TYR A 309 -15.69 12.51 -12.08
N GLY A 310 -14.84 12.30 -13.07
CA GLY A 310 -14.12 11.04 -13.26
C GLY A 310 -12.67 11.21 -12.87
N VAL A 311 -12.13 10.30 -12.06
CA VAL A 311 -10.68 10.10 -12.03
C VAL A 311 -10.37 8.84 -12.83
N THR A 312 -9.55 9.03 -13.87
CA THR A 312 -9.01 7.92 -14.64
C THR A 312 -7.89 7.28 -13.84
N PHE A 313 -7.85 5.96 -13.87
CA PHE A 313 -6.79 5.17 -13.27
C PHE A 313 -5.40 5.70 -13.64
N VAL A 314 -4.56 5.95 -12.63
CA VAL A 314 -3.12 6.12 -12.81
C VAL A 314 -2.46 4.77 -12.54
N PRO A 315 -1.76 4.17 -13.51
CA PRO A 315 -0.98 2.95 -13.30
C PRO A 315 -0.11 3.05 -12.06
N ARG A 316 0.05 1.93 -11.35
CA ARG A 316 0.88 1.87 -10.15
C ARG A 316 2.07 0.95 -10.35
N PHE A 317 3.20 1.31 -9.76
CA PHE A 317 4.25 0.37 -9.44
C PHE A 317 3.90 -0.32 -8.13
N THR A 318 4.20 -1.62 -8.05
CA THR A 318 4.00 -2.44 -6.87
C THR A 318 5.25 -3.26 -6.63
N SER A 319 5.67 -3.36 -5.39
CA SER A 319 6.84 -4.14 -4.99
C SER A 319 6.63 -4.71 -3.59
N VAL A 320 7.16 -5.90 -3.35
CA VAL A 320 7.05 -6.59 -2.06
C VAL A 320 8.44 -6.96 -1.59
N ALA A 321 8.73 -6.66 -0.34
CA ALA A 321 9.95 -7.11 0.33
C ALA A 321 9.59 -7.90 1.58
N PHE A 322 10.32 -8.98 1.83
CA PHE A 322 10.08 -9.88 2.94
C PHE A 322 11.32 -9.94 3.82
N MET A 323 11.11 -9.73 5.11
CA MET A 323 12.08 -10.05 6.15
C MET A 323 11.69 -11.40 6.75
N PRO A 324 12.53 -12.44 6.63
CA PRO A 324 12.30 -13.70 7.33
C PRO A 324 12.25 -13.49 8.84
N PHE A 325 11.74 -14.50 9.54
CA PHE A 325 11.87 -14.51 10.98
C PHE A 325 13.35 -14.39 11.35
N THR A 326 13.65 -13.66 12.41
CA THR A 326 15.00 -13.47 12.91
C THR A 326 15.11 -14.05 14.32
N MET A 327 16.27 -14.59 14.65
CA MET A 327 16.57 -15.03 16.01
C MET A 327 17.14 -13.86 16.82
N ASN A 328 16.64 -13.64 18.03
CA ASN A 328 17.30 -12.83 19.06
C ASN A 328 17.65 -13.74 20.24
N GLY A 329 18.87 -14.28 20.23
CA GLY A 329 19.22 -15.41 21.10
C GLY A 329 18.37 -16.63 20.75
N THR A 330 17.59 -17.13 21.71
CA THR A 330 16.66 -18.26 21.52
C THR A 330 15.24 -17.84 21.13
N VAL A 331 14.97 -16.53 21.01
CA VAL A 331 13.62 -16.02 20.70
C VAL A 331 13.47 -15.83 19.20
N GLN A 332 12.50 -16.51 18.60
CA GLN A 332 12.11 -16.35 17.20
C GLN A 332 11.16 -15.15 17.06
N ASN A 333 11.58 -14.12 16.34
CA ASN A 333 10.73 -12.98 16.02
C ASN A 333 9.95 -13.24 14.74
N ALA A 334 8.68 -12.85 14.71
CA ALA A 334 7.84 -13.03 13.54
C ALA A 334 8.42 -12.42 12.26
N SER A 335 8.19 -13.10 11.12
CA SER A 335 8.49 -12.56 9.79
C SER A 335 7.69 -11.28 9.52
N ARG A 336 8.23 -10.42 8.65
CA ARG A 336 7.65 -9.11 8.35
C ARG A 336 7.64 -8.92 6.85
N THR A 337 6.47 -8.63 6.29
CA THR A 337 6.31 -8.38 4.86
C THR A 337 5.91 -6.93 4.65
N TYR A 338 6.61 -6.28 3.73
CA TYR A 338 6.39 -4.90 3.36
C TYR A 338 5.89 -4.85 1.93
N PHE A 339 4.78 -4.18 1.72
CA PHE A 339 4.21 -3.93 0.41
C PHE A 339 4.26 -2.45 0.10
N PHE A 340 4.80 -2.10 -1.07
CA PHE A 340 4.87 -0.74 -1.57
C PHE A 340 4.01 -0.62 -2.82
N SER A 341 3.19 0.43 -2.86
CA SER A 341 2.45 0.78 -4.07
C SER A 341 2.46 2.29 -4.31
N LYS A 342 2.87 2.67 -5.52
CA LYS A 342 3.03 4.07 -5.92
C LYS A 342 2.46 4.33 -7.30
N GLU A 343 1.78 5.46 -7.47
CA GLU A 343 1.35 5.92 -8.78
C GLU A 343 2.54 6.26 -9.67
N LYS A 344 2.48 5.89 -10.94
CA LYS A 344 3.59 6.10 -11.88
C LYS A 344 3.91 7.59 -12.03
N THR A 345 2.90 8.41 -12.24
CA THR A 345 3.06 9.82 -12.62
C THR A 345 2.88 10.82 -11.48
N THR A 346 2.55 10.36 -10.27
CA THR A 346 2.32 11.23 -9.10
C THR A 346 3.17 10.79 -7.90
N THR A 347 3.27 11.65 -6.90
CA THR A 347 3.99 11.36 -5.65
C THR A 347 3.18 10.50 -4.69
N SER A 348 1.96 10.10 -5.05
CA SER A 348 1.06 9.32 -4.19
C SER A 348 1.54 7.88 -4.03
N TYR A 349 1.83 7.49 -2.78
CA TYR A 349 2.24 6.14 -2.43
C TYR A 349 1.66 5.72 -1.09
N TYR A 350 1.71 4.41 -0.81
CA TYR A 350 1.57 3.87 0.53
C TYR A 350 2.47 2.66 0.71
N ILE A 351 2.77 2.36 1.97
CA ILE A 351 3.50 1.16 2.38
C ILE A 351 2.67 0.48 3.46
N THR A 352 2.49 -0.83 3.36
CA THR A 352 1.90 -1.63 4.44
C THR A 352 2.93 -2.61 4.99
N LYS A 353 2.80 -2.91 6.28
CA LYS A 353 3.54 -3.96 6.97
C LYS A 353 2.56 -5.02 7.47
N SER A 354 2.87 -6.28 7.23
CA SER A 354 2.21 -7.44 7.83
C SER A 354 3.25 -8.22 8.64
N THR A 355 2.90 -8.56 9.89
CA THR A 355 3.76 -9.33 10.80
C THR A 355 3.17 -10.71 10.99
N ALA A 356 3.99 -11.76 10.84
CA ALA A 356 3.57 -13.17 10.94
C ALA A 356 2.42 -13.56 10.00
N GLY A 357 2.28 -12.86 8.86
CA GLY A 357 1.12 -13.03 7.98
C GLY A 357 -0.20 -12.57 8.62
N GLY A 358 -0.15 -11.69 9.63
CA GLY A 358 -1.29 -11.03 10.23
C GLY A 358 -1.88 -9.92 9.36
N GLY A 359 -2.89 -9.22 9.89
CA GLY A 359 -3.60 -8.15 9.18
C GLY A 359 -2.70 -7.01 8.70
N LEU A 360 -3.14 -6.32 7.64
CA LEU A 360 -2.44 -5.19 7.03
C LEU A 360 -2.47 -3.97 7.96
N VAL A 361 -1.30 -3.40 8.23
CA VAL A 361 -1.16 -2.13 8.94
C VAL A 361 -0.39 -1.16 8.06
N ASN A 362 -0.80 0.11 8.04
CA ASN A 362 -0.02 1.16 7.39
C ASN A 362 1.37 1.25 8.05
N TYR A 363 2.42 1.22 7.23
CA TYR A 363 3.77 1.37 7.74
C TYR A 363 4.05 2.85 7.97
N THR A 364 4.19 3.22 9.23
CA THR A 364 4.65 4.54 9.65
C THR A 364 6.07 4.40 10.21
N PRO A 365 7.10 4.90 9.51
CA PRO A 365 8.46 4.85 10.04
C PRO A 365 8.57 5.70 11.31
N SER A 366 9.34 5.23 12.29
CA SER A 366 9.72 6.04 13.45
C SER A 366 10.70 7.14 13.02
N SER A 367 10.76 8.25 13.78
CA SER A 367 11.74 9.32 13.54
C SER A 367 13.17 8.82 13.45
N ASP A 368 13.50 7.81 14.26
CA ASP A 368 14.85 7.25 14.40
C ASP A 368 15.11 6.08 13.43
N ASN A 369 14.14 5.80 12.56
CA ASN A 369 14.23 4.79 11.50
C ASN A 369 13.40 5.22 10.27
N PRO A 370 13.75 6.37 9.65
CA PRO A 370 13.01 6.85 8.49
C PRO A 370 13.14 5.89 7.31
N ILE A 371 12.22 6.00 6.35
CA ILE A 371 12.36 5.32 5.06
C ILE A 371 13.64 5.83 4.37
N ILE A 372 14.48 4.89 3.93
CA ILE A 372 15.71 5.19 3.22
C ILE A 372 15.41 5.30 1.73
N GLY A 373 15.87 6.40 1.12
CA GLY A 373 15.58 6.73 -0.27
C GLY A 373 14.46 7.76 -0.39
N SER A 374 13.71 7.73 -1.49
CA SER A 374 12.67 8.73 -1.77
C SER A 374 11.41 8.08 -2.34
N PRO A 375 10.43 7.72 -1.50
CA PRO A 375 9.20 7.10 -1.97
C PRO A 375 8.38 8.04 -2.86
N THR A 376 8.56 9.35 -2.76
CA THR A 376 7.90 10.34 -3.62
C THR A 376 8.63 10.60 -4.93
N SER A 377 9.78 9.97 -5.18
CA SER A 377 10.56 10.19 -6.40
C SER A 377 9.76 9.82 -7.65
N THR A 378 9.52 10.82 -8.50
CA THR A 378 8.78 10.70 -9.77
C THR A 378 9.54 11.41 -10.87
N ASN A 379 9.43 10.89 -12.08
CA ASN A 379 9.79 11.62 -13.28
C ASN A 379 8.59 11.53 -14.23
N VAL A 380 7.91 12.65 -14.50
CA VAL A 380 6.66 12.64 -15.28
C VAL A 380 6.90 12.24 -16.73
N SER A 381 8.04 12.63 -17.32
CA SER A 381 8.40 12.27 -18.69
C SER A 381 8.94 10.85 -18.83
N ASN A 382 9.53 10.29 -17.76
CA ASN A 382 9.93 8.89 -17.69
C ASN A 382 9.65 8.30 -16.30
N PRO A 383 8.39 7.91 -16.00
CA PRO A 383 7.98 7.38 -14.70
C PRO A 383 8.77 6.19 -14.21
N ASP A 384 9.32 5.41 -15.14
CA ASP A 384 10.14 4.25 -14.82
C ASP A 384 11.46 4.66 -14.15
N LEU A 385 11.93 5.91 -14.21
CA LEU A 385 13.12 6.30 -13.44
C LEU A 385 12.82 6.52 -11.95
N GLY A 386 11.56 6.77 -11.57
CA GLY A 386 11.17 7.09 -10.20
C GLY A 386 11.28 5.91 -9.22
N ALA A 387 10.74 6.10 -8.01
CA ALA A 387 10.64 5.05 -7.02
C ALA A 387 9.70 3.92 -7.48
N ARG A 388 10.19 2.67 -7.41
CA ARG A 388 9.49 1.47 -7.88
C ARG A 388 9.66 0.26 -6.98
N TRP A 389 10.78 0.16 -6.27
CA TRP A 389 11.13 -1.01 -5.49
C TRP A 389 11.12 -0.71 -4.00
N ILE A 390 10.64 -1.67 -3.22
CA ILE A 390 10.88 -1.72 -1.80
C ILE A 390 11.89 -2.83 -1.51
N GLY A 391 12.78 -2.58 -0.57
CA GLY A 391 13.71 -3.56 -0.04
C GLY A 391 13.79 -3.42 1.48
N VAL A 392 14.19 -4.47 2.16
CA VAL A 392 14.37 -4.44 3.61
C VAL A 392 15.65 -5.14 4.02
N SER A 393 16.27 -4.65 5.10
CA SER A 393 17.30 -5.37 5.82
C SER A 393 17.07 -5.30 7.33
N SER A 394 17.52 -6.30 8.08
CA SER A 394 17.34 -6.36 9.53
C SER A 394 18.15 -5.26 10.20
N LYS A 395 17.48 -4.45 11.04
CA LYS A 395 18.10 -3.47 11.94
C LYS A 395 18.25 -4.05 13.35
N THR A 396 17.18 -4.69 13.82
CA THR A 396 17.13 -5.45 15.07
C THR A 396 16.35 -6.75 14.83
N GLY A 397 16.12 -7.53 15.90
CA GLY A 397 15.22 -8.68 15.82
C GLY A 397 13.78 -8.33 15.42
N THR A 398 13.33 -7.10 15.72
CA THR A 398 11.93 -6.66 15.55
C THR A 398 11.75 -5.55 14.53
N ASP A 399 12.82 -4.82 14.22
CA ASP A 399 12.83 -3.68 13.30
C ASP A 399 13.76 -3.91 12.11
N ASP A 400 13.40 -3.26 11.01
CA ASP A 400 14.07 -3.38 9.74
C ASP A 400 14.42 -1.99 9.20
N TRP A 401 15.54 -1.89 8.49
CA TRP A 401 15.83 -0.79 7.58
C TRP A 401 14.96 -0.97 6.34
N VAL A 402 14.18 0.06 5.99
CA VAL A 402 13.23 0.01 4.87
C VAL A 402 13.69 0.94 3.77
N TYR A 403 13.97 0.35 2.61
CA TYR A 403 14.47 1.03 1.42
C TYR A 403 13.35 1.22 0.41
N VAL A 404 13.16 2.45 -0.07
CA VAL A 404 12.33 2.72 -1.25
C VAL A 404 13.19 3.35 -2.33
N MET A 405 13.33 2.64 -3.43
CA MET A 405 14.39 2.88 -4.41
C MET A 405 13.83 3.16 -5.79
N GLY A 406 14.52 4.06 -6.47
CA GLY A 406 14.41 4.37 -7.90
C GLY A 406 15.80 4.65 -8.47
N THR A 407 15.86 4.90 -9.78
CA THR A 407 17.13 5.20 -10.46
C THR A 407 17.89 6.38 -9.82
N PRO A 408 17.25 7.53 -9.47
CA PRO A 408 17.95 8.66 -8.85
C PRO A 408 18.66 8.32 -7.54
N ASN A 409 18.03 7.49 -6.69
CA ASN A 409 18.61 7.11 -5.41
C ASN A 409 19.87 6.24 -5.61
N ILE A 410 19.78 5.24 -6.48
CA ILE A 410 20.89 4.33 -6.76
C ILE A 410 22.04 5.09 -7.43
N GLN A 411 21.74 5.95 -8.40
CA GLN A 411 22.73 6.79 -9.06
C GLN A 411 23.43 7.71 -8.06
N SER A 412 22.67 8.35 -7.16
CA SER A 412 23.25 9.21 -6.11
C SER A 412 24.15 8.43 -5.15
N TRP A 413 23.71 7.26 -4.69
CA TRP A 413 24.50 6.42 -3.79
C TRP A 413 25.78 5.89 -4.44
N TYR A 414 25.73 5.49 -5.71
CA TYR A 414 26.90 5.07 -6.47
C TYR A 414 27.87 6.24 -6.68
N ASN A 415 27.39 7.39 -7.17
CA ASN A 415 28.24 8.55 -7.43
C ASN A 415 28.94 9.04 -6.15
N ALA A 416 28.25 9.02 -5.01
CA ALA A 416 28.83 9.36 -3.73
C ALA A 416 29.91 8.36 -3.29
N ALA A 417 29.67 7.05 -3.46
CA ALA A 417 30.62 5.99 -3.06
C ALA A 417 31.86 5.94 -3.97
N ALA A 418 31.65 6.05 -5.28
CA ALA A 418 32.69 5.92 -6.29
C ALA A 418 33.38 7.25 -6.63
N ASN A 419 32.95 8.36 -6.03
CA ASN A 419 33.33 9.71 -6.45
C ASN A 419 33.17 9.90 -7.98
N ALA A 420 32.04 9.42 -8.51
CA ALA A 420 31.74 9.39 -9.93
C ALA A 420 30.67 10.43 -10.30
N ASN A 421 30.48 10.66 -11.60
CA ASN A 421 29.45 11.55 -12.13
C ASN A 421 28.64 10.87 -13.24
N VAL A 422 28.08 9.70 -12.95
CA VAL A 422 27.18 9.00 -13.88
C VAL A 422 25.81 9.66 -13.83
N THR A 423 25.24 9.98 -15.00
CA THR A 423 23.98 10.72 -15.12
C THR A 423 22.88 9.99 -15.89
N ASN A 424 23.21 8.88 -16.55
CA ASN A 424 22.35 8.17 -17.49
C ASN A 424 22.07 6.71 -17.09
N MET A 425 22.09 6.41 -15.78
CA MET A 425 21.69 5.07 -15.31
C MET A 425 20.24 4.79 -15.70
N ASN A 426 19.96 3.54 -16.07
CA ASN A 426 18.63 3.01 -16.29
C ASN A 426 18.48 1.71 -15.51
N ILE A 427 18.27 1.86 -14.20
CA ILE A 427 18.05 0.71 -13.34
C ILE A 427 16.75 0.02 -13.75
N VAL A 428 16.75 -1.29 -13.94
CA VAL A 428 15.53 -2.07 -14.28
C VAL A 428 15.28 -3.24 -13.34
N GLY A 429 16.17 -3.50 -12.39
CA GLY A 429 15.99 -4.49 -11.33
C GLY A 429 16.77 -4.11 -10.09
N VAL A 430 16.17 -4.34 -8.93
CA VAL A 430 16.79 -4.05 -7.62
C VAL A 430 16.44 -5.15 -6.63
N SER A 431 17.41 -5.56 -5.82
CA SER A 431 17.22 -6.42 -4.65
C SER A 431 18.02 -5.90 -3.47
N VAL A 432 17.57 -6.19 -2.25
CA VAL A 432 18.26 -5.83 -1.00
C VAL A 432 18.47 -7.09 -0.18
N SER A 433 19.72 -7.28 0.26
CA SER A 433 20.11 -8.34 1.17
C SER A 433 20.43 -7.79 2.55
N ASN A 434 20.32 -8.65 3.56
CA ASN A 434 20.79 -8.36 4.92
C ASN A 434 22.31 -8.20 4.96
N GLN A 435 22.76 -7.34 5.88
CA GLN A 435 24.13 -7.36 6.40
C GLN A 435 24.16 -8.10 7.73
N TRP A 436 25.20 -8.91 7.95
CA TRP A 436 25.36 -9.66 9.20
C TRP A 436 25.46 -8.78 10.44
N ASN A 437 26.02 -7.57 10.30
CA ASN A 437 26.18 -6.62 11.39
C ASN A 437 24.94 -5.74 11.63
N GLN A 438 23.85 -5.95 10.87
CA GLN A 438 22.58 -5.21 10.97
C GLN A 438 22.70 -3.68 10.80
N LYS A 439 23.80 -3.19 10.22
CA LYS A 439 24.02 -1.74 10.02
C LYS A 439 23.28 -1.16 8.82
N GLY A 440 22.78 -2.01 7.93
CA GLY A 440 22.08 -1.61 6.72
C GLY A 440 21.87 -2.79 5.78
N GLY A 441 21.59 -2.50 4.52
CA GLY A 441 21.36 -3.47 3.45
C GLY A 441 22.50 -3.51 2.43
N ILE A 442 22.60 -4.61 1.70
CA ILE A 442 23.42 -4.73 0.50
C ILE A 442 22.49 -4.63 -0.69
N ILE A 443 22.63 -3.58 -1.48
CA ILE A 443 21.76 -3.27 -2.60
C ILE A 443 22.41 -3.79 -3.88
N PHE A 444 21.69 -4.61 -4.64
CA PHE A 444 22.07 -5.04 -5.98
C PHE A 444 21.14 -4.39 -6.99
N ALA A 445 21.70 -3.63 -7.93
CA ALA A 445 20.94 -2.88 -8.93
C ALA A 445 21.45 -3.17 -10.34
N TYR A 446 20.59 -3.68 -11.21
CA TYR A 446 20.92 -3.94 -12.61
C TYR A 446 20.62 -2.70 -13.44
N ASP A 447 21.67 -2.13 -14.04
CA ASP A 447 21.59 -1.02 -14.98
C ASP A 447 21.60 -1.52 -16.42
N LYS A 448 20.50 -1.26 -17.12
CA LYS A 448 20.34 -1.65 -18.51
C LYS A 448 21.24 -0.82 -19.44
N THR A 449 21.61 0.41 -19.07
CA THR A 449 22.43 1.29 -19.93
C THR A 449 23.86 0.76 -20.03
N SER A 450 24.48 0.43 -18.89
CA SER A 450 25.84 -0.13 -18.83
C SER A 450 25.89 -1.65 -18.99
N ASN A 451 24.74 -2.33 -18.84
CA ASN A 451 24.65 -3.78 -18.75
C ASN A 451 25.49 -4.35 -17.59
N SER A 452 25.48 -3.65 -16.45
CA SER A 452 26.24 -4.02 -15.26
C SER A 452 25.33 -4.15 -14.04
N ILE A 453 25.78 -4.91 -13.05
CA ILE A 453 25.14 -4.99 -11.73
C ILE A 453 26.00 -4.21 -10.74
N TYR A 454 25.41 -3.17 -10.15
CA TYR A 454 26.01 -2.43 -9.05
C TYR A 454 25.67 -3.09 -7.73
N LYS A 455 26.67 -3.41 -6.91
CA LYS A 455 26.52 -3.78 -5.50
C LYS A 455 26.93 -2.59 -4.65
N LEU A 456 26.05 -2.16 -3.74
CA LEU A 456 26.28 -1.05 -2.82
C LEU A 456 26.02 -1.54 -1.38
N VAL A 457 27.02 -1.45 -0.51
CA VAL A 457 26.89 -1.78 0.92
C VAL A 457 26.61 -0.50 1.69
N ARG A 458 25.48 -0.45 2.41
CA ARG A 458 25.02 0.74 3.12
C ARG A 458 25.26 0.68 4.63
N ASP A 459 25.78 1.74 5.25
CA ASP A 459 25.73 1.90 6.71
C ASP A 459 24.72 3.01 7.03
N GLU A 460 23.56 2.62 7.54
CA GLU A 460 22.46 3.54 7.82
C GLU A 460 22.63 4.31 9.13
N ASN A 461 23.60 3.91 9.96
CA ASN A 461 24.00 4.74 11.11
C ASN A 461 24.86 5.92 10.65
N LEU A 462 25.62 5.74 9.57
CA LEU A 462 26.44 6.79 8.95
C LEU A 462 25.71 7.49 7.80
N HIS A 463 24.57 6.96 7.37
CA HIS A 463 23.82 7.35 6.18
C HIS A 463 24.62 7.29 4.86
N THR A 464 25.65 6.46 4.79
CA THR A 464 26.57 6.39 3.64
C THR A 464 26.63 5.00 3.00
N THR A 465 27.15 4.96 1.78
CA THR A 465 27.56 3.71 1.12
C THR A 465 29.02 3.49 1.47
N THR A 466 29.34 2.40 2.16
CA THR A 466 30.68 2.10 2.67
C THR A 466 31.52 1.31 1.67
N GLU A 467 30.88 0.51 0.81
CA GLU A 467 31.55 -0.29 -0.21
C GLU A 467 30.72 -0.31 -1.50
N TYR A 468 31.40 -0.39 -2.64
CA TYR A 468 30.76 -0.58 -3.93
C TYR A 468 31.56 -1.54 -4.82
N GLU A 469 30.85 -2.31 -5.63
CA GLU A 469 31.41 -3.21 -6.64
C GLU A 469 30.53 -3.17 -7.91
N ILE A 470 31.13 -3.49 -9.06
CA ILE A 470 30.44 -3.58 -10.36
C ILE A 470 30.75 -4.96 -10.95
N PHE A 471 29.70 -5.67 -11.36
CA PHE A 471 29.77 -6.97 -12.04
C PHE A 471 29.40 -6.86 -13.50
#